data_AF-A0A7S4W287-F1
#
_entry.id   AF-A0A7S4W287-F1
#
_cell.length_a   1.000
_cell.length_b   1.000
_cell.length_c   1.000
_cell.angle_alpha   90.00
_cell.angle_beta   90.00
_cell.angle_gamma   90.00
#
_symmetry.space_group_name_H-M   'P 1'
#
loop_
_entity.id
_entity.type
_entity.pdbx_description
1 polymer ?
#
loop_
_entity_poly.entity_id
_entity_poly.type
_entity_poly.pdbx_seq_one_letter_code
_entity_poly.pdbx_strand_id
1 'polypeptide(L)'
;WLKPPRHGAPAADGAMKGTTSTSKEAVTPFDDGEEEEVKVPGVALLGPYHVGLCVVEIIGPLQVVFAVLALAALIFLLVEWIREGLDVLRTAVGVAFALLCLYLVWLSKSIYLLRAFRKEIDRYSLNNRELQGEVAQLEDHNRSHEANNREQERLQAELSDRVSDLFQLERLLGVFSQECKGSVLLARQSLERLERNVKLDSVNSALLLFTRANRDGDGKVSGGEVFKFVDSLSFLWSHLPHFEAERMRATIAKRGRLAPEDVPKLVDGMMSELESGDPAAPARKLETTLLGGSDASDGELDRSAVTICPPNARMDP
;
A
#
# COMPACT_ATOMS: atom_id res chain seq x y z
N TRP A 1 25.68 48.72 -16.03
CA TRP A 1 26.62 47.60 -15.75
C TRP A 1 27.08 47.70 -14.31
N LEU A 2 26.21 47.30 -13.37
CA LEU A 2 26.48 47.29 -11.93
C LEU A 2 26.06 45.92 -11.40
N LYS A 3 27.04 45.25 -10.79
CA LYS A 3 26.95 43.92 -10.19
C LYS A 3 26.16 44.04 -8.88
N PRO A 4 25.10 43.25 -8.65
CA PRO A 4 24.34 43.34 -7.39
C PRO A 4 25.11 42.67 -6.24
N PRO A 5 24.83 43.06 -4.98
CA PRO A 5 25.51 42.52 -3.80
C PRO A 5 24.98 41.12 -3.48
N ARG A 6 25.89 40.20 -3.15
CA ARG A 6 25.57 38.94 -2.48
C ARG A 6 25.21 39.25 -1.03
N HIS A 7 23.93 39.19 -0.70
CA HIS A 7 23.52 39.02 0.69
C HIS A 7 23.77 37.56 1.08
N GLY A 8 24.67 37.37 2.04
CA GLY A 8 24.85 36.11 2.75
C GLY A 8 23.60 35.80 3.55
N ALA A 9 23.04 34.62 3.32
CA ALA A 9 22.05 34.03 4.21
C ALA A 9 22.78 33.50 5.45
N PRO A 10 22.28 33.76 6.67
CA PRO A 10 22.75 33.05 7.85
C PRO A 10 22.33 31.58 7.76
N ALA A 11 23.28 30.70 8.03
CA ALA A 11 23.05 29.28 8.26
C ALA A 11 22.08 29.12 9.44
N ALA A 12 20.84 28.78 9.15
CA ALA A 12 19.92 28.25 10.14
C ALA A 12 20.22 26.75 10.27
N ASP A 13 21.02 26.40 11.28
CA ASP A 13 21.06 25.07 11.88
C ASP A 13 19.68 24.78 12.50
N GLY A 14 18.71 24.51 11.65
CA GLY A 14 17.44 23.89 12.01
C GLY A 14 17.64 22.39 11.98
N ALA A 15 18.20 21.83 13.04
CA ALA A 15 18.21 20.40 13.31
C ALA A 15 16.76 19.93 13.52
N MET A 16 16.05 19.75 12.40
CA MET A 16 14.77 19.06 12.35
C MET A 16 15.09 17.60 12.59
N LYS A 17 15.03 17.19 13.87
CA LYS A 17 14.86 15.79 14.28
C LYS A 17 13.53 15.32 13.71
N GLY A 18 13.53 15.01 12.41
CA GLY A 18 12.57 14.09 11.83
C GLY A 18 12.84 12.76 12.50
N THR A 19 12.01 12.40 13.46
CA THR A 19 11.79 11.00 13.84
C THR A 19 11.14 10.32 12.64
N THR A 20 11.93 10.07 11.60
CA THR A 20 11.72 8.95 10.73
C THR A 20 11.94 7.72 11.61
N SER A 21 10.86 7.26 12.25
CA SER A 21 10.70 5.84 12.49
C SER A 21 10.54 5.15 11.12
N THR A 22 11.59 5.25 10.31
CA THR A 22 12.09 4.08 9.64
C THR A 22 12.23 3.08 10.77
N SER A 23 11.30 2.12 10.84
CA SER A 23 11.70 0.80 11.23
C SER A 23 12.76 0.40 10.21
N LYS A 24 13.99 0.86 10.45
CA LYS A 24 15.15 0.03 10.32
C LYS A 24 14.90 -1.12 11.30
N GLU A 25 13.97 -2.01 10.95
CA GLU A 25 14.42 -3.37 10.75
C GLU A 25 15.54 -3.19 9.73
N ALA A 26 16.73 -3.00 10.27
CA ALA A 26 17.91 -3.45 9.59
C ALA A 26 17.55 -4.89 9.24
N VAL A 27 17.08 -5.07 8.00
CA VAL A 27 17.65 -6.10 7.16
C VAL A 27 19.13 -5.87 7.36
N THR A 28 19.67 -6.56 8.36
CA THR A 28 21.09 -6.80 8.47
C THR A 28 21.43 -7.22 7.05
N PRO A 29 22.14 -6.39 6.25
CA PRO A 29 22.72 -6.93 5.03
C PRO A 29 23.37 -8.20 5.50
N PHE A 30 23.00 -9.34 4.87
CA PHE A 30 23.45 -10.67 5.26
C PHE A 30 24.73 -10.50 6.03
N ASP A 31 24.62 -10.69 7.35
CA ASP A 31 25.81 -10.66 8.17
C ASP A 31 26.58 -11.85 7.60
N ASP A 32 27.39 -11.55 6.60
CA ASP A 32 28.63 -12.20 6.24
C ASP A 32 29.58 -12.04 7.44
N GLY A 33 29.08 -11.71 8.66
CA GLY A 33 28.98 -12.69 9.73
C GLY A 33 30.21 -13.49 9.60
N GLU A 34 31.30 -12.79 9.97
CA GLU A 34 32.66 -13.13 9.65
C GLU A 34 32.67 -14.63 9.66
N GLU A 35 32.96 -15.22 8.49
CA GLU A 35 33.28 -16.62 8.41
C GLU A 35 34.33 -16.80 9.50
N GLU A 36 33.90 -17.15 10.72
CA GLU A 36 34.59 -18.07 11.56
C GLU A 36 34.88 -19.12 10.53
N GLU A 37 36.16 -19.17 10.13
CA GLU A 37 36.79 -20.40 9.76
C GLU A 37 36.40 -21.38 10.88
N VAL A 38 35.18 -21.92 10.78
CA VAL A 38 34.94 -23.32 10.91
C VAL A 38 35.93 -23.85 9.89
N LYS A 39 37.18 -24.01 10.36
CA LYS A 39 38.04 -25.11 10.01
C LYS A 39 37.07 -26.26 9.92
N VAL A 40 36.57 -26.50 8.72
CA VAL A 40 35.94 -27.75 8.37
C VAL A 40 37.11 -28.69 8.63
N PRO A 41 37.15 -29.39 9.78
CA PRO A 41 38.29 -30.22 10.10
C PRO A 41 38.35 -31.19 8.93
N GLY A 42 39.44 -31.05 8.15
CA GLY A 42 39.43 -31.36 6.73
C GLY A 42 38.70 -32.65 6.48
N VAL A 43 37.71 -32.62 5.58
CA VAL A 43 36.85 -33.72 5.15
C VAL A 43 37.60 -35.02 5.38
N ALA A 44 37.39 -35.53 6.58
CA ALA A 44 38.08 -36.70 7.02
C ALA A 44 37.34 -37.74 6.21
N LEU A 45 38.05 -38.30 5.23
CA LEU A 45 37.79 -39.59 4.64
C LEU A 45 37.96 -40.69 5.72
N LEU A 46 37.44 -40.43 6.92
CA LEU A 46 37.31 -41.29 8.06
C LEU A 46 35.81 -41.35 8.29
N GLY A 47 35.19 -42.38 7.70
CA GLY A 47 33.84 -42.80 8.09
C GLY A 47 33.73 -42.97 9.61
N PRO A 48 32.52 -43.02 10.18
CA PRO A 48 32.32 -42.99 11.62
C PRO A 48 33.20 -44.01 12.35
N TYR A 49 34.21 -43.53 13.08
CA TYR A 49 35.24 -44.34 13.76
C TYR A 49 34.72 -45.05 15.02
N HIS A 50 33.43 -44.94 15.34
CA HIS A 50 32.82 -45.60 16.48
C HIS A 50 31.58 -46.39 16.05
N VAL A 51 31.82 -47.47 15.31
CA VAL A 51 30.94 -48.65 15.37
C VAL A 51 31.54 -49.64 16.37
N GLY A 52 31.79 -49.16 17.59
CA GLY A 52 32.14 -50.02 18.72
C GLY A 52 30.91 -50.82 19.12
N LEU A 53 31.02 -52.15 19.14
CA LEU A 53 30.02 -53.15 19.53
C LEU A 53 28.66 -53.18 18.79
N CYS A 54 28.22 -52.12 18.11
CA CYS A 54 26.99 -52.13 17.30
C CYS A 54 27.15 -52.84 15.94
N VAL A 55 28.36 -53.28 15.57
CA VAL A 55 28.55 -54.13 14.37
C VAL A 55 27.83 -55.47 14.53
N VAL A 56 27.62 -55.94 15.76
CA VAL A 56 26.85 -57.17 16.02
C VAL A 56 25.35 -56.96 15.78
N GLU A 57 24.85 -55.73 15.89
CA GLU A 57 23.45 -55.40 15.58
C GLU A 57 23.22 -55.21 14.07
N ILE A 58 24.27 -54.81 13.34
CA ILE A 58 24.26 -54.63 11.88
C ILE A 58 24.47 -55.97 11.15
N ILE A 59 25.22 -56.89 11.74
CA ILE A 59 25.33 -58.29 11.28
C ILE A 59 24.06 -59.00 11.75
N GLY A 60 23.00 -58.91 10.94
CA GLY A 60 21.72 -59.51 11.28
C GLY A 60 21.88 -60.99 11.72
N PRO A 61 21.00 -61.51 12.58
CA PRO A 61 21.12 -62.86 13.16
C PRO A 61 21.32 -63.95 12.11
N LEU A 62 20.82 -63.73 10.89
CA LEU A 62 21.01 -64.60 9.74
C LEU A 62 22.49 -64.73 9.29
N GLN A 63 23.28 -63.65 9.32
CA GLN A 63 24.70 -63.70 8.97
C GLN A 63 25.51 -64.47 10.02
N VAL A 64 25.16 -64.31 11.30
CA VAL A 64 25.76 -65.10 12.40
C VAL A 64 25.42 -66.58 12.22
N VAL A 65 24.17 -66.91 11.87
CA VAL A 65 23.75 -68.29 11.57
C VAL A 65 24.55 -68.88 10.39
N PHE A 66 24.70 -68.15 9.28
CA PHE A 66 25.49 -68.63 8.14
C PHE A 66 26.99 -68.73 8.44
N ALA A 67 27.54 -67.83 9.25
CA ALA A 67 28.93 -67.92 9.69
C ALA A 67 29.18 -69.14 10.58
N VAL A 68 28.26 -69.43 11.51
CA VAL A 68 28.31 -70.63 12.36
C VAL A 68 28.15 -71.91 11.51
N LEU A 69 27.22 -71.92 10.55
CA LEU A 69 27.05 -73.04 9.61
C LEU A 69 28.30 -73.27 8.74
N ALA A 70 28.92 -72.20 8.24
CA ALA A 70 30.17 -72.27 7.49
C ALA A 70 31.31 -72.83 8.34
N LEU A 71 31.44 -72.38 9.60
CA LEU A 71 32.43 -72.87 10.55
C LEU A 71 32.22 -74.37 10.84
N ALA A 72 30.97 -74.78 11.09
CA ALA A 72 30.63 -76.18 11.30
C ALA A 72 30.98 -77.05 10.09
N ALA A 73 30.65 -76.60 8.87
CA ALA A 73 31.01 -77.29 7.64
C ALA A 73 32.53 -77.42 7.44
N LEU A 74 33.30 -76.39 7.81
CA LEU A 74 34.76 -76.41 7.76
C LEU A 74 35.35 -77.40 8.77
N ILE A 75 34.80 -77.47 9.98
CA ILE A 75 35.19 -78.47 10.99
C ILE A 75 34.89 -79.88 10.47
N PHE A 76 33.71 -80.11 9.87
CA PHE A 76 33.37 -81.41 9.26
C PHE A 76 34.33 -81.80 8.13
N LEU A 77 34.69 -80.86 7.25
CA LEU A 77 35.69 -81.09 6.21
C LEU A 77 37.06 -81.45 6.79
N LEU A 78 37.47 -80.79 7.87
CA LEU A 78 38.76 -81.02 8.53
C LEU A 78 38.80 -82.38 9.24
N VAL A 79 37.70 -82.79 9.86
CA VAL A 79 37.55 -84.12 10.45
C VAL A 79 37.61 -85.21 9.38
N GLU A 80 36.92 -85.02 8.25
CA GLU A 80 36.94 -85.98 7.14
C GLU A 80 38.33 -86.06 6.50
N TRP A 81 39.06 -84.94 6.41
CA TRP A 81 40.42 -84.89 5.88
C TRP A 81 41.43 -85.70 6.73
N ILE A 82 41.26 -85.72 8.05
CA ILE A 82 42.13 -86.48 8.96
C ILE A 82 41.82 -87.98 8.91
N ARG A 83 40.59 -88.37 8.52
CA ARG A 83 40.19 -89.76 8.44
C ARG A 83 40.76 -90.41 7.18
N GLU A 84 41.56 -91.46 7.33
CA GLU A 84 42.14 -92.20 6.20
C GLU A 84 41.04 -92.86 5.35
N GLY A 85 40.67 -92.21 4.24
CA GLY A 85 39.64 -92.66 3.29
C GLY A 85 38.96 -91.47 2.62
N LEU A 86 39.51 -91.02 1.47
CA LEU A 86 39.05 -89.80 0.81
C LEU A 86 37.83 -90.05 -0.09
N ASP A 87 36.62 -89.84 0.42
CA ASP A 87 35.41 -89.82 -0.40
C ASP A 87 35.30 -88.49 -1.16
N VAL A 88 35.82 -88.46 -2.39
CA VAL A 88 35.88 -87.26 -3.27
C VAL A 88 34.54 -86.54 -3.37
N LEU A 89 33.43 -87.29 -3.48
CA LEU A 89 32.08 -86.73 -3.58
C LEU A 89 31.69 -85.95 -2.32
N ARG A 90 32.00 -86.50 -1.14
CA ARG A 90 31.65 -85.88 0.15
C ARG A 90 32.45 -84.61 0.38
N THR A 91 33.74 -84.62 0.04
CA THR A 91 34.61 -83.45 0.09
C THR A 91 34.14 -82.35 -0.87
N ALA A 92 33.76 -82.71 -2.10
CA ALA A 92 33.25 -81.74 -3.08
C ALA A 92 31.95 -81.07 -2.62
N VAL A 93 31.01 -81.83 -2.05
CA VAL A 93 29.76 -81.29 -1.49
C VAL A 93 30.04 -80.36 -0.31
N GLY A 94 30.97 -80.72 0.58
CA GLY A 94 31.36 -79.88 1.71
C GLY A 94 31.97 -78.54 1.26
N VAL A 95 32.85 -78.56 0.25
CA VAL A 95 33.45 -77.34 -0.32
C VAL A 95 32.38 -76.47 -0.99
N ALA A 96 31.48 -77.07 -1.79
CA ALA A 96 30.39 -76.35 -2.42
C ALA A 96 29.45 -75.69 -1.39
N PHE A 97 29.15 -76.39 -0.29
CA PHE A 97 28.34 -75.84 0.80
C PHE A 97 29.04 -74.66 1.49
N ALA A 98 30.34 -74.76 1.77
CA ALA A 98 31.11 -73.66 2.35
C ALA A 98 31.13 -72.41 1.44
N LEU A 99 31.31 -72.60 0.13
CA LEU A 99 31.24 -71.51 -0.85
C LEU A 99 29.85 -70.88 -0.93
N LEU A 100 28.78 -71.69 -0.86
CA LEU A 100 27.40 -71.20 -0.83
C LEU A 100 27.16 -70.35 0.42
N CYS A 101 27.62 -70.78 1.60
CA CYS A 101 27.50 -70.01 2.84
C CYS A 101 28.23 -68.66 2.75
N LEU A 102 29.46 -68.64 2.21
CA LEU A 102 30.20 -67.40 1.98
C LEU A 102 29.45 -66.46 1.01
N TYR A 103 28.88 -67.00 -0.06
CA TYR A 103 28.08 -66.24 -1.01
C TYR A 103 26.81 -65.66 -0.37
N LEU A 104 26.11 -66.41 0.48
CA LEU A 104 24.93 -65.93 1.20
C LEU A 104 25.26 -64.83 2.22
N VAL A 105 26.40 -64.93 2.90
CA VAL A 105 26.91 -63.85 3.78
C VAL A 105 27.17 -62.58 2.96
N TRP A 106 27.80 -62.72 1.79
CA TRP A 106 28.06 -61.60 0.88
C TRP A 106 26.74 -60.96 0.37
N LEU A 107 25.78 -61.77 -0.09
CA LEU A 107 24.46 -61.27 -0.50
C LEU A 107 23.73 -60.54 0.63
N SER A 108 23.80 -61.07 1.86
CA SER A 108 23.18 -60.44 3.02
C SER A 108 23.75 -59.04 3.27
N LYS A 109 25.06 -58.84 3.08
CA LYS A 109 25.71 -57.53 3.19
C LYS A 109 25.22 -56.57 2.09
N SER A 110 25.08 -57.05 0.86
CA SER A 110 24.58 -56.25 -0.27
C SER A 110 23.13 -55.81 -0.06
N ILE A 111 22.26 -56.68 0.48
CA ILE A 111 20.87 -56.35 0.80
C ILE A 111 20.80 -55.27 1.89
N TYR A 112 21.67 -55.32 2.90
CA TYR A 112 21.73 -54.28 3.93
C TYR A 112 22.12 -52.93 3.34
N LEU A 113 23.13 -52.89 2.48
CA LEU A 113 23.57 -51.66 1.81
C LEU A 113 22.44 -51.05 0.97
N LEU A 114 21.69 -51.88 0.23
CA LEU A 114 20.51 -51.45 -0.51
C LEU A 114 19.42 -50.86 0.39
N ARG A 115 19.19 -51.41 1.59
CA ARG A 115 18.25 -50.86 2.57
C ARG A 115 18.73 -49.52 3.12
N ALA A 116 20.02 -49.38 3.42
CA ALA A 116 20.61 -48.12 3.87
C ALA A 116 20.46 -47.04 2.78
N PHE A 117 20.74 -47.36 1.52
CA PHE A 117 20.54 -46.44 0.41
C PHE A 117 19.08 -46.04 0.23
N ARG A 118 18.12 -46.97 0.36
CA ARG A 118 16.69 -46.60 0.31
C ARG A 118 16.32 -45.60 1.39
N LYS A 119 16.76 -45.83 2.63
CA LYS A 119 16.49 -44.91 3.74
C LYS A 119 17.10 -43.52 3.50
N GLU A 120 18.29 -43.46 2.92
CA GLU A 120 18.93 -42.19 2.61
C GLU A 120 18.25 -41.47 1.44
N ILE A 121 17.81 -42.20 0.41
CA ILE A 121 17.00 -41.65 -0.70
C ILE A 121 15.69 -41.07 -0.16
N ASP A 122 15.01 -41.77 0.76
CA ASP A 122 13.78 -41.28 1.38
C ASP A 122 14.03 -39.98 2.14
N ARG A 123 15.14 -39.90 2.89
CA ARG A 123 15.56 -38.68 3.60
C ARG A 123 15.84 -37.51 2.63
N TYR A 124 16.59 -37.74 1.56
CA TYR A 124 16.83 -36.72 0.55
C TYR A 124 15.54 -36.28 -0.14
N SER A 125 14.61 -37.20 -0.39
CA SER A 125 13.31 -36.86 -0.97
C SER A 125 12.47 -35.98 -0.05
N LEU A 126 12.55 -36.20 1.27
CA LEU A 126 11.87 -35.39 2.27
C LEU A 126 12.47 -33.98 2.32
N ASN A 127 13.80 -33.86 2.42
CA ASN A 127 14.49 -32.58 2.45
C ASN A 127 14.25 -31.77 1.16
N ASN A 128 14.24 -32.43 0.00
CA ASN A 128 13.92 -31.75 -1.26
C ASN A 128 12.49 -31.19 -1.28
N ARG A 129 11.52 -31.88 -0.66
CA ARG A 129 10.15 -31.37 -0.52
C ARG A 129 10.08 -30.19 0.44
N GLU A 130 10.82 -30.23 1.53
CA GLU A 130 10.91 -29.12 2.50
C GLU A 130 11.53 -27.89 1.85
N LEU A 131 12.67 -28.03 1.16
CA LEU A 131 13.32 -26.95 0.41
C LEU A 131 12.42 -26.39 -0.69
N GLN A 132 11.66 -27.24 -1.40
CA GLN A 132 10.66 -26.76 -2.36
C GLN A 132 9.55 -25.94 -1.69
N GLY A 133 9.14 -26.32 -0.48
CA GLY A 133 8.20 -25.57 0.33
C GLY A 133 8.75 -24.21 0.76
N GLU A 134 10.00 -24.15 1.22
CA GLU A 134 10.67 -22.89 1.60
C GLU A 134 10.86 -21.95 0.39
N VAL A 135 11.27 -22.49 -0.77
CA VAL A 135 11.40 -21.71 -2.00
C VAL A 135 10.06 -21.11 -2.42
N ALA A 136 8.97 -21.89 -2.33
CA ALA A 136 7.62 -21.38 -2.63
C ALA A 136 7.20 -20.27 -1.66
N GLN A 137 7.48 -20.41 -0.36
CA GLN A 137 7.19 -19.38 0.63
C GLN A 137 7.98 -18.09 0.39
N LEU A 138 9.27 -18.22 0.05
CA LEU A 138 10.12 -17.07 -0.31
C LEU A 138 9.62 -16.38 -1.58
N GLU A 139 9.16 -17.13 -2.58
CA GLU A 139 8.57 -16.58 -3.78
C GLU A 139 7.29 -15.77 -3.49
N ASP A 140 6.41 -16.29 -2.63
CA ASP A 140 5.21 -15.58 -2.20
C ASP A 140 5.54 -14.32 -1.38
N HIS A 141 6.55 -14.39 -0.51
CA HIS A 141 7.01 -13.23 0.26
C HIS A 141 7.59 -12.14 -0.66
N ASN A 142 8.39 -12.54 -1.66
CA ASN A 142 8.96 -11.62 -2.62
C ASN A 142 7.87 -10.92 -3.47
N ARG A 143 6.85 -11.68 -3.92
CA ARG A 143 5.68 -11.10 -4.61
C ARG A 143 4.93 -10.09 -3.74
N SER A 144 4.78 -10.36 -2.44
CA SER A 144 4.14 -9.43 -1.51
C SER A 144 4.97 -8.15 -1.34
N HIS A 145 6.29 -8.26 -1.23
CA HIS A 145 7.18 -7.09 -1.14
C HIS A 145 7.18 -6.26 -2.42
N GLU A 146 7.18 -6.89 -3.59
CA GLU A 146 7.01 -6.17 -4.86
C GLU A 146 5.70 -5.40 -4.94
N ALA A 147 4.60 -5.98 -4.46
CA ALA A 147 3.30 -5.30 -4.42
C ALA A 147 3.33 -4.07 -3.49
N ASN A 148 3.89 -4.21 -2.29
CA ASN A 148 4.03 -3.12 -1.33
C ASN A 148 4.95 -2.00 -1.86
N ASN A 149 6.06 -2.36 -2.53
CA ASN A 149 6.97 -1.38 -3.13
C ASN A 149 6.26 -0.56 -4.22
N ARG A 150 5.44 -1.19 -5.07
CA ARG A 150 4.63 -0.47 -6.07
C ARG A 150 3.62 0.49 -5.44
N GLU A 151 3.04 0.12 -4.29
CA GLU A 151 2.14 1.01 -3.55
C GLU A 151 2.90 2.22 -2.97
N GLN A 152 4.07 1.98 -2.38
CA GLN A 152 4.92 3.06 -1.87
C GLN A 152 5.37 4.01 -2.99
N GLU A 153 5.75 3.49 -4.15
CA GLU A 153 6.09 4.32 -5.33
C GLU A 153 4.92 5.20 -5.78
N ARG A 154 3.68 4.67 -5.76
CA ARG A 154 2.47 5.45 -6.09
C ARG A 154 2.22 6.56 -5.07
N LEU A 155 2.30 6.25 -3.77
CA LEU A 155 2.13 7.24 -2.72
C LEU A 155 3.21 8.31 -2.76
N GLN A 156 4.45 7.93 -3.07
CA GLN A 156 5.56 8.87 -3.23
C GLN A 156 5.36 9.78 -4.45
N ALA A 157 4.84 9.26 -5.56
CA ALA A 157 4.47 10.06 -6.71
C ALA A 157 3.36 11.08 -6.37
N GLU A 158 2.29 10.63 -5.70
CA GLU A 158 1.20 11.52 -5.27
C GLU A 158 1.68 12.60 -4.29
N LEU A 159 2.54 12.24 -3.33
CA LEU A 159 3.15 13.20 -2.40
C LEU A 159 4.04 14.21 -3.15
N SER A 160 4.82 13.75 -4.14
CA SER A 160 5.64 14.61 -4.98
C SER A 160 4.80 15.62 -5.76
N ASP A 161 3.67 15.20 -6.32
CA ASP A 161 2.73 16.08 -7.03
C ASP A 161 2.15 17.13 -6.08
N ARG A 162 1.70 16.72 -4.89
CA ARG A 162 1.21 17.67 -3.87
C ARG A 162 2.27 18.67 -3.40
N VAL A 163 3.53 18.24 -3.25
CA VAL A 163 4.64 19.13 -2.92
C VAL A 163 4.90 20.12 -4.04
N SER A 164 4.80 19.68 -5.30
CA SER A 164 4.89 20.56 -6.48
C SER A 164 3.79 21.64 -6.47
N ASP A 165 2.54 21.27 -6.16
CA ASP A 165 1.42 22.20 -6.05
C ASP A 165 1.63 23.21 -4.92
N LEU A 166 2.11 22.76 -3.75
CA LEU A 166 2.44 23.64 -2.63
C LEU A 166 3.55 24.62 -3.00
N PHE A 167 4.57 24.19 -3.74
CA PHE A 167 5.63 25.07 -4.22
C PHE A 167 5.11 26.12 -5.21
N GLN A 168 4.16 25.76 -6.08
CA GLN A 168 3.49 26.73 -6.95
C GLN A 168 2.68 27.75 -6.15
N LEU A 169 1.94 27.31 -5.13
CA LEU A 169 1.21 28.20 -4.22
C LEU A 169 2.16 29.12 -3.45
N GLU A 170 3.28 28.62 -2.94
CA GLU A 170 4.31 29.42 -2.29
C GLU A 170 4.85 30.50 -3.24
N ARG A 171 5.12 30.14 -4.49
CA ARG A 171 5.57 31.10 -5.51
C ARG A 171 4.52 32.17 -5.80
N LEU A 172 3.25 31.80 -5.92
CA LEU A 172 2.14 32.74 -6.13
C LEU A 172 1.96 33.68 -4.93
N LEU A 173 1.99 33.13 -3.72
CA LEU A 173 1.95 33.92 -2.48
C LEU A 173 3.14 34.85 -2.35
N GLY A 174 4.33 34.43 -2.82
CA GLY A 174 5.52 35.26 -2.88
C GLY A 174 5.34 36.48 -3.78
N VAL A 175 4.79 36.28 -4.99
CA VAL A 175 4.45 37.38 -5.91
C VAL A 175 3.40 38.31 -5.28
N PHE A 176 2.33 37.74 -4.70
CA PHE A 176 1.28 38.50 -4.04
C PHE A 176 1.81 39.34 -2.86
N SER A 177 2.68 38.76 -2.04
CA SER A 177 3.35 39.44 -0.93
C SER A 177 4.21 40.61 -1.41
N GLN A 178 4.95 40.40 -2.51
CA GLN A 178 5.77 41.44 -3.13
C GLN A 178 4.92 42.59 -3.69
N GLU A 179 3.80 42.29 -4.34
CA GLU A 179 2.83 43.30 -4.82
C GLU A 179 2.23 44.11 -3.67
N CYS A 180 1.94 43.45 -2.55
CA CYS A 180 1.37 44.09 -1.37
C CYS A 180 2.40 44.87 -0.53
N LYS A 181 3.71 44.75 -0.83
CA LYS A 181 4.81 45.37 -0.08
C LYS A 181 4.75 45.09 1.43
N GLY A 182 4.23 43.93 1.83
CA GLY A 182 3.99 43.56 3.23
C GLY A 182 2.85 44.32 3.94
N SER A 183 2.06 45.14 3.23
CA SER A 183 0.91 45.83 3.80
C SER A 183 -0.33 44.94 3.81
N VAL A 184 -0.80 44.61 5.02
CA VAL A 184 -2.05 43.85 5.23
C VAL A 184 -3.27 44.56 4.64
N LEU A 185 -3.28 45.90 4.66
CA LEU A 185 -4.38 46.69 4.08
C LEU A 185 -4.43 46.57 2.56
N LEU A 186 -3.26 46.60 1.89
CA LEU A 186 -3.21 46.39 0.43
C LEU A 186 -3.59 44.96 0.07
N ALA A 187 -3.11 43.97 0.83
CA ALA A 187 -3.50 42.57 0.64
C ALA A 187 -5.03 42.39 0.77
N ARG A 188 -5.63 42.98 1.81
CA ARG A 188 -7.09 42.97 1.99
C ARG A 188 -7.81 43.64 0.83
N GLN A 189 -7.37 44.83 0.39
CA GLN A 189 -7.99 45.54 -0.72
C GLN A 189 -7.89 44.75 -2.05
N SER A 190 -6.75 44.10 -2.28
CA SER A 190 -6.55 43.23 -3.45
C SER A 190 -7.43 41.99 -3.38
N LEU A 191 -7.57 41.36 -2.21
CA LEU A 191 -8.48 40.23 -2.01
C LEU A 191 -9.94 40.64 -2.22
N GLU A 192 -10.38 41.77 -1.66
CA GLU A 192 -11.74 42.30 -1.87
C GLU A 192 -12.00 42.61 -3.35
N ARG A 193 -10.99 43.12 -4.08
CA ARG A 193 -11.11 43.36 -5.52
C ARG A 193 -11.16 42.05 -6.32
N LEU A 194 -10.34 41.07 -5.96
CA LEU A 194 -10.34 39.75 -6.58
C LEU A 194 -11.66 39.04 -6.35
N GLU A 195 -12.17 39.07 -5.12
CA GLU A 195 -13.48 38.51 -4.76
C GLU A 195 -14.60 39.13 -5.60
N ARG A 196 -14.63 40.47 -5.71
CA ARG A 196 -15.61 41.16 -6.57
C ARG A 196 -15.47 40.77 -8.03
N ASN A 197 -14.26 40.66 -8.55
CA ASN A 197 -14.01 40.27 -9.94
C ASN A 197 -14.45 38.83 -10.20
N VAL A 198 -14.07 37.88 -9.33
CA VAL A 198 -14.47 36.46 -9.43
C VAL A 198 -15.99 36.33 -9.35
N LYS A 199 -16.62 37.07 -8.44
CA LYS A 199 -18.08 37.13 -8.31
C LYS A 199 -18.72 37.65 -9.59
N LEU A 200 -18.22 38.75 -10.14
CA LEU A 200 -18.74 39.35 -11.36
C LEU A 200 -18.54 38.44 -12.58
N ASP A 201 -17.39 37.80 -12.71
CA ASP A 201 -17.11 36.84 -13.78
C ASP A 201 -17.94 35.56 -13.66
N SER A 202 -18.20 35.11 -12.43
CA SER A 202 -19.08 33.96 -12.15
C SER A 202 -20.53 34.30 -12.50
N VAL A 203 -21.02 35.49 -12.11
CA VAL A 203 -22.34 35.99 -12.49
C VAL A 203 -22.47 36.13 -14.01
N ASN A 204 -21.48 36.71 -14.67
CA ASN A 204 -21.46 36.86 -16.13
C ASN A 204 -21.48 35.49 -16.83
N SER A 205 -20.67 34.55 -16.36
CA SER A 205 -20.63 33.19 -16.91
C SER A 205 -21.97 32.48 -16.72
N ALA A 206 -22.56 32.57 -15.52
CA ALA A 206 -23.87 32.01 -15.24
C ALA A 206 -24.99 32.66 -16.10
N LEU A 207 -24.95 33.97 -16.32
CA LEU A 207 -25.89 34.68 -17.19
C LEU A 207 -25.74 34.28 -18.66
N LEU A 208 -24.52 34.07 -19.15
CA LEU A 208 -24.27 33.56 -20.50
C LEU A 208 -24.83 32.13 -20.66
N LEU A 209 -24.61 31.28 -19.65
CA LEU A 209 -25.17 29.92 -19.62
C LEU A 209 -26.71 29.95 -19.55
N PHE A 210 -27.28 30.86 -18.78
CA PHE A 210 -28.72 31.08 -18.70
C PHE A 210 -29.29 31.48 -20.06
N THR A 211 -28.68 32.48 -20.71
CA THR A 211 -29.10 32.97 -22.03
C THR A 211 -29.01 31.87 -23.09
N ARG A 212 -28.01 31.00 -23.00
CA ARG A 212 -27.85 29.85 -23.90
C ARG A 212 -28.87 28.74 -23.63
N ALA A 213 -29.31 28.58 -22.39
CA ALA A 213 -30.30 27.57 -21.99
C ALA A 213 -31.73 27.97 -22.36
N ASN A 214 -32.06 29.27 -22.28
CA ASN A 214 -33.34 29.87 -22.67
C ASN A 214 -33.46 29.90 -24.21
N ARG A 215 -33.88 28.80 -24.82
CA ARG A 215 -34.04 28.67 -26.27
C ARG A 215 -35.28 29.40 -26.77
N ASP A 216 -36.31 29.45 -25.95
CA ASP A 216 -37.60 30.03 -26.29
C ASP A 216 -37.56 31.57 -26.31
N GLY A 217 -36.54 32.17 -25.67
CA GLY A 217 -36.35 33.62 -25.66
C GLY A 217 -37.40 34.37 -24.82
N ASP A 218 -38.19 33.67 -24.01
CA ASP A 218 -39.23 34.24 -23.15
C ASP A 218 -38.67 34.94 -21.90
N GLY A 219 -37.35 34.84 -21.71
CA GLY A 219 -36.60 35.40 -20.60
C GLY A 219 -36.66 34.53 -19.35
N LYS A 220 -37.16 33.28 -19.43
CA LYS A 220 -37.32 32.38 -18.28
C LYS A 220 -36.93 30.96 -18.64
N VAL A 221 -36.00 30.39 -17.89
CA VAL A 221 -35.62 28.98 -18.08
C VAL A 221 -36.66 28.10 -17.39
N SER A 222 -37.32 27.21 -18.15
CA SER A 222 -38.38 26.33 -17.62
C SER A 222 -38.28 24.89 -18.14
N GLY A 223 -38.86 23.94 -17.39
CA GLY A 223 -38.95 22.53 -17.78
C GLY A 223 -37.61 21.90 -18.15
N GLY A 224 -37.50 21.41 -19.39
CA GLY A 224 -36.31 20.72 -19.90
C GLY A 224 -35.07 21.61 -20.04
N GLU A 225 -35.22 22.94 -20.08
CA GLU A 225 -34.10 23.87 -20.17
C GLU A 225 -33.34 23.99 -18.85
N VAL A 226 -34.04 23.82 -17.73
CA VAL A 226 -33.45 23.81 -16.38
C VAL A 226 -32.37 22.74 -16.29
N PHE A 227 -32.62 21.56 -16.86
CA PHE A 227 -31.63 20.49 -16.88
C PHE A 227 -30.34 20.91 -17.59
N LYS A 228 -30.46 21.52 -18.78
CA LYS A 228 -29.28 21.98 -19.56
C LYS A 228 -28.53 23.11 -18.85
N PHE A 229 -29.26 24.02 -18.22
CA PHE A 229 -28.68 25.12 -17.44
C PHE A 229 -27.88 24.59 -16.25
N VAL A 230 -28.48 23.73 -15.43
CA VAL A 230 -27.80 23.18 -14.24
C VAL A 230 -26.65 22.26 -14.63
N ASP A 231 -26.78 21.49 -15.71
CA ASP A 231 -25.68 20.66 -16.22
C ASP A 231 -24.48 21.53 -16.65
N SER A 232 -24.73 22.64 -17.34
CA SER A 232 -23.68 23.57 -17.72
C SER A 232 -23.04 24.26 -16.50
N LEU A 233 -23.85 24.61 -15.50
CA LEU A 233 -23.36 25.15 -14.23
C LEU A 233 -22.54 24.13 -13.43
N SER A 234 -22.88 22.84 -13.50
CA SER A 234 -22.12 21.79 -12.83
C SER A 234 -20.68 21.69 -13.34
N PHE A 235 -20.44 22.02 -14.61
CA PHE A 235 -19.10 22.10 -15.17
C PHE A 235 -18.34 23.33 -14.65
N LEU A 236 -19.02 24.49 -14.54
CA LEU A 236 -18.42 25.70 -13.98
C LEU A 236 -18.03 25.50 -12.50
N TRP A 237 -18.82 24.73 -11.77
CA TRP A 237 -18.70 24.54 -10.32
C TRP A 237 -18.22 23.16 -9.91
N SER A 238 -17.60 22.40 -10.82
CA SER A 238 -17.10 21.05 -10.54
C SER A 238 -16.02 21.02 -9.45
N HIS A 239 -15.38 22.16 -9.20
CA HIS A 239 -14.35 22.35 -8.19
C HIS A 239 -14.90 22.77 -6.82
N LEU A 240 -16.19 23.12 -6.72
CA LEU A 240 -16.81 23.45 -5.44
C LEU A 240 -17.16 22.14 -4.71
N PRO A 241 -16.53 21.86 -3.55
CA PRO A 241 -16.90 20.69 -2.77
C PRO A 241 -18.37 20.82 -2.38
N HIS A 242 -19.13 19.72 -2.55
CA HIS A 242 -20.56 19.64 -2.20
C HIS A 242 -21.55 20.31 -3.16
N PHE A 243 -21.16 20.61 -4.40
CA PHE A 243 -22.12 21.03 -5.42
C PHE A 243 -23.06 19.86 -5.81
N GLU A 244 -24.32 19.91 -5.38
CA GLU A 244 -25.34 18.89 -5.69
C GLU A 244 -26.23 19.35 -6.86
N ALA A 245 -25.83 18.99 -8.10
CA ALA A 245 -26.56 19.34 -9.32
C ALA A 245 -28.03 18.88 -9.29
N GLU A 246 -28.30 17.66 -8.82
CA GLU A 246 -29.67 17.10 -8.74
C GLU A 246 -30.56 17.87 -7.77
N ARG A 247 -30.01 18.29 -6.63
CA ARG A 247 -30.75 19.07 -5.65
C ARG A 247 -31.09 20.46 -6.20
N MET A 248 -30.14 21.10 -6.89
CA MET A 248 -30.37 22.36 -7.57
C MET A 248 -31.44 22.25 -8.66
N ARG A 249 -31.41 21.17 -9.46
CA ARG A 249 -32.46 20.86 -10.46
C ARG A 249 -33.83 20.76 -9.78
N ALA A 250 -33.93 20.00 -8.68
CA ALA A 250 -35.18 19.83 -7.95
C ALA A 250 -35.72 21.15 -7.39
N THR A 251 -34.85 22.00 -6.84
CA THR A 251 -35.23 23.31 -6.28
C THR A 251 -35.74 24.25 -7.37
N ILE A 252 -35.06 24.32 -8.51
CA ILE A 252 -35.49 25.16 -9.64
C ILE A 252 -36.78 24.61 -10.26
N ALA A 253 -36.91 23.29 -10.39
CA ALA A 253 -38.12 22.65 -10.92
C ALA A 253 -39.34 22.89 -10.04
N LYS A 254 -39.20 22.88 -8.70
CA LYS A 254 -40.28 23.23 -7.76
C LYS A 254 -40.79 24.66 -7.93
N ARG A 255 -39.89 25.61 -8.24
CA ARG A 255 -40.26 27.01 -8.51
C ARG A 255 -40.92 27.19 -9.88
N GLY A 256 -40.79 26.21 -10.78
CA GLY A 256 -41.42 26.16 -12.10
C GLY A 256 -40.72 27.03 -13.16
N ARG A 257 -40.13 28.17 -12.79
CA ARG A 257 -39.39 29.06 -13.69
C ARG A 257 -38.24 29.75 -12.96
N LEU A 258 -37.12 29.93 -13.67
CA LEU A 258 -35.98 30.73 -13.21
C LEU A 258 -35.88 32.01 -14.05
N ALA A 259 -35.89 33.17 -13.40
CA ALA A 259 -35.75 34.47 -14.06
C ALA A 259 -34.28 34.93 -14.04
N PRO A 260 -33.84 35.82 -14.96
CA PRO A 260 -32.45 36.28 -14.99
C PRO A 260 -32.04 37.01 -13.71
N GLU A 261 -32.99 37.64 -13.00
CA GLU A 261 -32.76 38.31 -11.71
C GLU A 261 -32.44 37.33 -10.57
N ASP A 262 -32.76 36.05 -10.73
CA ASP A 262 -32.44 35.00 -9.77
C ASP A 262 -31.01 34.47 -9.96
N VAL A 263 -30.39 34.67 -11.13
CA VAL A 263 -29.04 34.17 -11.43
C VAL A 263 -27.97 34.82 -10.52
N PRO A 264 -27.94 36.15 -10.31
CA PRO A 264 -27.01 36.75 -9.36
C PRO A 264 -27.21 36.23 -7.93
N LYS A 265 -28.48 36.03 -7.50
CA LYS A 265 -28.79 35.50 -6.17
C LYS A 265 -28.31 34.05 -6.00
N LEU A 266 -28.41 33.26 -7.08
CA LEU A 266 -27.91 31.90 -7.13
C LEU A 266 -26.38 31.89 -6.96
N VAL A 267 -25.67 32.72 -7.73
CA VAL A 267 -24.20 32.82 -7.62
C VAL A 267 -23.79 33.35 -6.25
N ASP A 268 -24.48 34.36 -5.71
CA ASP A 268 -24.23 34.90 -4.38
C ASP A 268 -24.40 33.83 -3.29
N GLY A 269 -25.46 33.02 -3.38
CA GLY A 269 -25.69 31.89 -2.48
C GLY A 269 -24.58 30.86 -2.54
N MET A 270 -24.06 30.58 -3.74
CA MET A 270 -22.95 29.64 -3.95
C MET A 270 -21.60 30.19 -3.44
N MET A 271 -21.33 31.48 -3.61
CA MET A 271 -20.04 32.09 -3.25
C MET A 271 -19.93 32.45 -1.76
N SER A 272 -21.04 32.73 -1.09
CA SER A 272 -21.07 33.23 0.29
C SER A 272 -20.81 32.14 1.36
N GLU A 273 -20.68 30.88 0.97
CA GLU A 273 -20.74 29.76 1.91
C GLU A 273 -19.48 28.92 2.06
N LEU A 274 -18.42 29.28 1.33
CA LEU A 274 -17.06 28.84 1.63
C LEU A 274 -16.63 29.19 3.08
N GLU A 275 -17.32 30.13 3.74
CA GLU A 275 -17.01 30.55 5.11
C GLU A 275 -17.64 29.69 6.22
N SER A 276 -18.71 28.93 5.93
CA SER A 276 -19.53 28.30 6.99
C SER A 276 -19.07 26.92 7.44
N GLY A 277 -18.23 26.23 6.65
CA GLY A 277 -17.72 24.89 6.96
C GLY A 277 -18.78 23.76 6.98
N ASP A 278 -20.08 24.07 6.86
CA ASP A 278 -21.15 23.08 6.75
C ASP A 278 -21.38 22.72 5.27
N PRO A 279 -21.11 21.47 4.85
CA PRO A 279 -21.27 21.04 3.46
C PRO A 279 -22.72 21.08 2.97
N ALA A 280 -23.71 21.09 3.88
CA ALA A 280 -25.13 21.11 3.54
C ALA A 280 -25.73 22.53 3.49
N ALA A 281 -24.99 23.54 3.97
CA ALA A 281 -25.45 24.93 3.98
C ALA A 281 -25.77 25.46 2.56
N PRO A 282 -24.97 25.18 1.50
CA PRO A 282 -25.13 25.90 0.22
C PRO A 282 -26.47 25.60 -0.40
N ALA A 283 -26.84 24.32 -0.35
CA ALA A 283 -28.12 23.85 -0.83
C ALA A 283 -29.30 24.39 -0.01
N ARG A 284 -29.15 24.53 1.32
CA ARG A 284 -30.21 25.12 2.17
C ARG A 284 -30.40 26.60 1.89
N LYS A 285 -29.32 27.37 1.71
CA LYS A 285 -29.45 28.80 1.39
C LYS A 285 -29.94 29.00 -0.03
N LEU A 286 -29.55 28.15 -0.97
CA LEU A 286 -30.14 28.14 -2.31
C LEU A 286 -31.67 27.95 -2.24
N GLU A 287 -32.12 26.98 -1.42
CA GLU A 287 -33.54 26.75 -1.17
C GLU A 287 -34.20 27.98 -0.54
N THR A 288 -33.62 28.60 0.49
CA THR A 288 -34.22 29.81 1.10
C THR A 288 -34.20 31.02 0.16
N THR A 289 -33.16 31.19 -0.65
CA THR A 289 -33.03 32.34 -1.56
C THR A 289 -33.95 32.20 -2.78
N LEU A 290 -34.15 30.97 -3.27
CA LEU A 290 -35.04 30.70 -4.40
C LEU A 290 -36.52 30.57 -3.99
N LEU A 291 -36.81 30.03 -2.80
CA LEU A 291 -38.19 29.80 -2.33
C LEU A 291 -38.72 30.94 -1.45
N GLY A 292 -37.86 31.65 -0.71
CA GLY A 292 -38.26 32.67 0.27
C GLY A 292 -38.66 34.04 -0.31
N GLY A 293 -38.57 34.22 -1.63
CA GLY A 293 -38.86 35.50 -2.29
C GLY A 293 -40.33 35.79 -2.60
N SER A 294 -41.26 34.84 -2.38
CA SER A 294 -42.66 35.01 -2.84
C SER A 294 -43.66 35.41 -1.75
N ASP A 295 -43.34 35.25 -0.46
CA ASP A 295 -44.34 35.42 0.62
C ASP A 295 -44.10 36.68 1.50
N ALA A 296 -43.11 37.51 1.19
CA ALA A 296 -42.73 38.67 2.03
C ALA A 296 -43.22 40.04 1.50
N SER A 297 -44.08 40.10 0.48
CA SER A 297 -44.50 41.38 -0.14
C SER A 297 -45.83 41.98 0.33
N ASP A 298 -46.67 41.28 1.12
CA ASP A 298 -47.99 41.79 1.54
C ASP A 298 -48.15 41.95 3.07
N GLY A 299 -47.03 42.17 3.76
CA GLY A 299 -47.01 42.56 5.17
C GLY A 299 -46.82 44.05 5.36
N GLU A 300 -47.84 44.84 5.04
CA GLU A 300 -47.96 46.26 5.40
C GLU A 300 -47.99 46.39 6.93
N LEU A 301 -46.82 46.34 7.57
CA LEU A 301 -46.63 46.65 8.99
C LEU A 301 -46.35 48.14 9.13
N ASP A 302 -47.46 48.87 9.23
CA ASP A 302 -47.73 49.91 10.22
C ASP A 302 -46.48 50.64 10.76
N ARG A 303 -46.20 51.78 10.13
CA ARG A 303 -45.31 52.81 10.66
C ARG A 303 -45.95 53.47 11.88
N SER A 304 -45.84 52.82 13.03
CA SER A 304 -46.20 53.42 14.31
C SER A 304 -44.96 53.54 15.22
N ALA A 305 -44.41 54.75 15.22
CA ALA A 305 -43.61 55.39 16.29
C ALA A 305 -42.34 54.69 16.80
N VAL A 306 -41.19 55.05 16.21
CA VAL A 306 -39.91 55.05 16.94
C VAL A 306 -39.63 56.49 17.40
N THR A 307 -39.88 56.73 18.69
CA THR A 307 -39.52 57.94 19.41
C THR A 307 -37.99 58.04 19.49
N ILE A 308 -37.44 59.05 18.81
CA ILE A 308 -36.03 59.44 18.90
C ILE A 308 -35.85 60.21 20.21
N CYS A 309 -35.20 59.60 21.21
CA CYS A 309 -34.64 60.34 22.35
C CYS A 309 -33.23 60.83 21.98
N PRO A 310 -32.93 62.15 22.07
CA PRO A 310 -31.57 62.65 21.90
C PRO A 310 -30.77 62.45 23.21
N PRO A 311 -29.51 61.99 23.17
CA PRO A 311 -28.64 62.06 24.33
C PRO A 311 -28.09 63.49 24.48
N ASN A 312 -28.17 63.94 25.72
CA ASN A 312 -27.87 65.26 26.24
C ASN A 312 -26.54 65.89 25.79
N ALA A 313 -26.63 67.21 25.66
CA ALA A 313 -25.52 68.14 25.67
C ALA A 313 -24.84 68.24 27.06
N ARG A 314 -23.53 68.55 27.00
CA ARG A 314 -22.73 69.33 27.96
C ARG A 314 -22.58 68.86 29.41
N MET A 315 -21.32 68.67 29.82
CA MET A 315 -20.68 69.57 30.79
C MET A 315 -19.17 69.65 30.52
N ASP A 316 -18.72 70.86 30.16
CA ASP A 316 -17.37 71.41 30.38
C ASP A 316 -17.22 71.77 31.88
N PRO A 317 -16.04 72.17 32.41
CA PRO A 317 -14.76 72.51 31.76
C PRO A 317 -13.55 71.64 32.15
#